data_AF-A0A009RZV5-F1
#
_entry.id   AF-A0A009RZV5-F1
#
_cell.length_a   1.000
_cell.length_b   1.000
_cell.length_c   1.000
_cell.angle_alpha   90.00
_cell.angle_beta   90.00
_cell.angle_gamma   90.00
#
_symmetry.space_group_name_H-M   'P 1'
#
loop_
_entity.id
_entity.type
_entity.pdbx_description
1 polymer ?
#
loop_
_entity_poly.entity_id
_entity_poly.type
_entity_poly.pdbx_seq_one_letter_code
_entity_poly.pdbx_strand_id
1 'polypeptide(L)'
;MTIQTVNLGSAPTGAGGDTFRSTGAKINENFTNNTHAASRYVGTADGNLLEVGAFGVGRGSLLTEQPNAITANGFYHARLENGMNYCSFIHVGHSHDTDYSWQLGVPMGDTNLYSLRGRVKSKGVWSNEAIIR
;
A
#
# COMPACT_ATOMS: atom_id res chain seq x y z
N MET A 1 -16.26 -7.81 9.65
CA MET A 1 -17.71 -7.54 9.62
C MET A 1 -18.09 -7.15 8.19
N THR A 2 -19.23 -7.62 7.71
CA THR A 2 -19.58 -7.72 6.28
C THR A 2 -20.50 -6.58 5.86
N ILE A 3 -20.32 -6.07 4.63
CA ILE A 3 -21.24 -5.14 3.98
C ILE A 3 -22.69 -5.62 4.15
N GLN A 4 -23.60 -4.71 4.53
CA GLN A 4 -25.02 -5.01 4.61
C GLN A 4 -25.62 -4.95 3.21
N THR A 5 -26.22 -6.03 2.74
CA THR A 5 -26.88 -6.08 1.43
C THR A 5 -28.39 -5.96 1.60
N VAL A 6 -28.99 -5.13 0.74
CA VAL A 6 -30.45 -5.03 0.64
C VAL A 6 -30.98 -6.32 0.02
N ASN A 7 -31.92 -6.96 0.70
CA ASN A 7 -32.65 -8.09 0.14
C ASN A 7 -33.79 -7.54 -0.72
N LEU A 8 -33.70 -7.72 -2.03
CA LEU A 8 -34.71 -7.24 -2.97
C LEU A 8 -35.95 -8.15 -3.05
N GLY A 9 -35.92 -9.33 -2.41
CA GLY A 9 -36.98 -10.33 -2.54
C GLY A 9 -36.98 -11.03 -3.89
N SER A 10 -38.10 -11.69 -4.21
CA SER A 10 -38.24 -12.42 -5.48
C SER A 10 -38.79 -11.52 -6.59
N ALA A 11 -38.10 -11.47 -7.73
CA ALA A 11 -38.60 -10.76 -8.91
C ALA A 11 -39.91 -11.41 -9.45
N PRO A 12 -40.84 -10.63 -10.05
CA PRO A 12 -40.78 -9.19 -10.25
C PRO A 12 -41.34 -8.36 -9.09
N THR A 13 -41.97 -8.99 -8.11
CA THR A 13 -42.77 -8.30 -7.09
C THR A 13 -41.97 -7.81 -5.88
N GLY A 14 -40.77 -8.35 -5.67
CA GLY A 14 -39.96 -8.10 -4.48
C GLY A 14 -40.51 -8.77 -3.22
N ALA A 15 -41.43 -9.74 -3.37
CA ALA A 15 -42.00 -10.45 -2.23
C ALA A 15 -40.90 -11.14 -1.40
N GLY A 16 -40.99 -11.00 -0.07
CA GLY A 16 -39.99 -11.48 0.89
C GLY A 16 -38.74 -10.59 1.01
N GLY A 17 -38.73 -9.40 0.40
CA GLY A 17 -37.65 -8.42 0.50
C GLY A 17 -37.67 -7.60 1.79
N ASP A 18 -36.65 -6.75 1.92
CA ASP A 18 -36.55 -5.77 3.01
C ASP A 18 -37.69 -4.75 2.96
N THR A 19 -38.10 -4.28 4.14
CA THR A 19 -38.96 -3.10 4.24
C THR A 19 -38.16 -1.83 3.93
N PHE A 20 -38.83 -0.71 3.68
CA PHE A 20 -38.15 0.58 3.54
C PHE A 20 -37.32 0.93 4.79
N ARG A 21 -37.81 0.57 5.99
CA ARG A 21 -37.07 0.81 7.24
C ARG A 21 -35.82 -0.05 7.34
N SER A 22 -35.90 -1.35 7.06
CA SER A 22 -34.72 -2.23 7.13
C SER A 22 -33.71 -1.93 6.03
N THR A 23 -34.17 -1.55 4.83
CA THR A 23 -33.31 -1.02 3.76
C THR A 23 -32.55 0.22 4.22
N GLY A 24 -33.28 1.22 4.76
CA GLY A 24 -32.66 2.45 5.27
C GLY A 24 -31.68 2.21 6.41
N ALA A 25 -31.98 1.28 7.31
CA ALA A 25 -31.08 0.89 8.39
C ALA A 25 -29.77 0.27 7.84
N LYS A 26 -29.86 -0.63 6.86
CA LYS A 26 -28.68 -1.25 6.22
C LYS A 26 -27.81 -0.23 5.49
N ILE A 27 -28.44 0.71 4.76
CA ILE A 27 -27.73 1.80 4.10
C ILE A 27 -27.05 2.68 5.14
N ASN A 28 -27.77 3.11 6.19
CA ASN A 28 -27.19 3.93 7.25
C ASN A 28 -26.00 3.24 7.91
N GLU A 29 -26.11 1.95 8.21
CA GLU A 29 -25.01 1.17 8.79
C GLU A 29 -23.77 1.15 7.89
N ASN A 30 -23.95 0.93 6.58
CA ASN A 30 -22.85 0.91 5.62
C ASN A 30 -22.13 2.27 5.47
N PHE A 31 -22.81 3.39 5.74
CA PHE A 31 -22.26 4.74 5.48
C PHE A 31 -21.96 5.57 6.73
N THR A 32 -22.40 5.14 7.92
CA THR A 32 -22.16 5.90 9.18
C THR A 32 -21.31 5.15 10.19
N ASN A 33 -21.16 3.83 10.04
CA ASN A 33 -20.33 3.04 10.95
C ASN A 33 -18.88 2.95 10.46
N ASN A 34 -18.04 3.91 10.85
CA ASN A 34 -16.64 4.05 10.44
C ASN A 34 -15.71 2.90 10.92
N THR A 35 -16.25 1.93 11.68
CA THR A 35 -15.52 0.69 12.00
C THR A 35 -15.48 -0.29 10.82
N HIS A 36 -16.25 -0.03 9.75
CA HIS A 36 -16.32 -0.88 8.55
C HIS A 36 -15.52 -0.29 7.39
N ALA A 37 -14.99 -1.17 6.53
CA ALA A 37 -14.30 -0.73 5.31
C ALA A 37 -15.23 0.05 4.35
N ALA A 38 -16.51 -0.33 4.29
CA ALA A 38 -17.48 0.24 3.36
C ALA A 38 -17.84 1.72 3.65
N SER A 39 -17.63 2.19 4.88
CA SER A 39 -17.95 3.55 5.33
C SER A 39 -16.72 4.47 5.37
N ARG A 40 -15.52 3.94 5.13
CA ARG A 40 -14.28 4.72 5.17
C ARG A 40 -13.96 5.30 3.81
N TYR A 41 -13.40 6.51 3.82
CA TYR A 41 -12.85 7.12 2.63
C TYR A 41 -11.69 6.30 2.09
N VAL A 42 -11.54 6.31 0.77
CA VAL A 42 -10.41 5.71 0.07
C VAL A 42 -9.36 6.81 -0.18
N GLY A 43 -8.08 6.53 0.08
CA GLY A 43 -6.98 7.47 -0.10
C GLY A 43 -5.82 7.23 0.89
N THR A 44 -4.90 8.20 0.99
CA THR A 44 -3.66 8.06 1.78
C THR A 44 -3.65 8.83 3.11
N ALA A 45 -4.75 9.49 3.47
CA ALA A 45 -4.87 10.17 4.76
C ALA A 45 -5.08 9.18 5.91
N ASP A 46 -4.67 9.54 7.12
CA ASP A 46 -4.85 8.70 8.31
C ASP A 46 -6.33 8.35 8.52
N GLY A 47 -6.59 7.05 8.69
CA GLY A 47 -7.95 6.53 8.86
C GLY A 47 -8.66 6.13 7.56
N ASN A 48 -8.12 6.47 6.39
CA ASN A 48 -8.64 6.01 5.10
C ASN A 48 -8.25 4.55 4.80
N LEU A 49 -9.00 3.91 3.90
CA LEU A 49 -8.55 2.70 3.23
C LEU A 49 -7.56 3.06 2.12
N LEU A 50 -6.46 2.33 2.07
CA LEU A 50 -5.45 2.48 1.02
C LEU A 50 -5.96 1.91 -0.31
N GLU A 51 -5.80 2.65 -1.41
CA GLU A 51 -6.16 2.16 -2.74
C GLU A 51 -5.14 1.15 -3.28
N VAL A 52 -5.60 0.18 -4.07
CA VAL A 52 -4.72 -0.80 -4.72
C VAL A 52 -3.77 -0.10 -5.70
N GLY A 53 -2.47 -0.36 -5.55
CA GLY A 53 -1.38 0.25 -6.31
C GLY A 53 -0.71 1.42 -5.58
N ALA A 54 -1.31 1.96 -4.51
CA ALA A 54 -0.65 2.98 -3.71
C ALA A 54 0.63 2.42 -3.07
N PHE A 55 1.70 3.22 -3.11
CA PHE A 55 3.02 2.84 -2.58
C PHE A 55 3.57 1.51 -3.14
N GLY A 56 3.13 1.09 -4.34
CA GLY A 56 3.56 -0.15 -4.98
C GLY A 56 2.95 -1.44 -4.40
N VAL A 57 1.88 -1.34 -3.59
CA VAL A 57 1.20 -2.50 -3.00
C VAL A 57 0.01 -2.93 -3.85
N GLY A 58 -0.11 -4.23 -4.16
CA GLY A 58 -1.26 -4.78 -4.90
C GLY A 58 -1.24 -4.55 -6.42
N ARG A 59 -0.17 -3.95 -6.94
CA ARG A 59 0.19 -3.85 -8.37
C ARG A 59 1.70 -4.07 -8.52
N GLY A 60 2.30 -3.63 -9.64
CA GLY A 60 3.75 -3.56 -9.78
C GLY A 60 4.37 -2.52 -8.86
N SER A 61 5.64 -2.74 -8.46
CA SER A 61 6.44 -1.76 -7.73
C SER A 61 6.57 -0.44 -8.50
N LEU A 62 6.72 0.66 -7.78
CA LEU A 62 6.87 1.99 -8.40
C LEU A 62 8.26 2.14 -9.02
N LEU A 63 8.34 2.59 -10.28
CA LEU A 63 9.64 2.90 -10.91
C LEU A 63 10.20 4.19 -10.30
N THR A 64 11.50 4.19 -9.99
CA THR A 64 12.23 5.40 -9.60
C THR A 64 13.59 5.46 -10.30
N GLU A 65 13.97 6.65 -10.73
CA GLU A 65 15.32 6.94 -11.26
C GLU A 65 16.19 7.58 -10.16
N GLN A 66 15.63 7.87 -8.99
CA GLN A 66 16.31 8.58 -7.91
C GLN A 66 16.04 7.88 -6.56
N PRO A 67 16.57 6.67 -6.35
CA PRO A 67 16.30 5.89 -5.13
C PRO A 67 16.77 6.61 -3.86
N ASN A 68 17.72 7.54 -3.95
CA ASN A 68 18.21 8.30 -2.80
C ASN A 68 17.26 9.43 -2.35
N ALA A 69 16.34 9.85 -3.21
CA ALA A 69 15.45 11.00 -3.01
C ALA A 69 14.01 10.61 -2.65
N ILE A 70 13.73 9.31 -2.47
CA ILE A 70 12.40 8.82 -2.08
C ILE A 70 12.09 9.31 -0.65
N THR A 71 10.88 9.84 -0.48
CA THR A 71 10.35 10.32 0.80
C THR A 71 9.13 9.53 1.28
N ALA A 72 8.40 8.88 0.37
CA ALA A 72 7.25 8.05 0.70
C ALA A 72 7.68 6.59 0.94
N ASN A 73 7.10 5.97 1.97
CA ASN A 73 7.30 4.54 2.23
C ASN A 73 6.63 3.72 1.13
N GLY A 74 7.22 2.56 0.77
CA GLY A 74 6.62 1.70 -0.23
C GLY A 74 7.56 0.70 -0.89
N PHE A 75 7.04 0.07 -1.94
CA PHE A 75 7.73 -0.88 -2.81
C PHE A 75 8.13 -0.21 -4.13
N TYR A 76 9.41 -0.22 -4.41
CA TYR A 76 10.02 0.48 -5.53
C TYR A 76 10.90 -0.45 -6.36
N HIS A 77 11.21 -0.03 -7.57
CA HIS A 77 12.29 -0.59 -8.37
C HIS A 77 13.04 0.52 -9.08
N ALA A 78 14.36 0.39 -9.21
CA ALA A 78 15.20 1.39 -9.86
C ALA A 78 15.93 0.85 -11.08
N ARG A 79 16.07 1.70 -12.10
CA ARG A 79 16.98 1.49 -13.24
C ARG A 79 18.06 2.54 -13.14
N LEU A 80 19.24 2.16 -12.69
CA LEU A 80 20.41 3.03 -12.68
C LEU A 80 21.62 2.28 -13.23
N GLU A 81 22.72 2.99 -13.47
CA GLU A 81 23.97 2.43 -13.98
C GLU A 81 24.94 2.00 -12.85
N ASN A 82 24.76 2.51 -11.62
CA ASN A 82 25.61 2.18 -10.47
C ASN A 82 24.82 2.17 -9.15
N GLY A 83 24.63 0.98 -8.57
CA GLY A 83 23.88 0.76 -7.32
C GLY A 83 22.39 0.56 -7.56
N MET A 84 21.86 -0.58 -7.12
CA MET A 84 20.46 -1.02 -7.30
C MET A 84 19.98 -1.17 -8.78
N ASN A 85 20.85 -1.53 -9.72
CA ASN A 85 20.45 -1.77 -11.11
C ASN A 85 19.38 -2.87 -11.18
N TYR A 86 18.17 -2.50 -11.63
CA TYR A 86 17.02 -3.40 -11.71
C TYR A 86 16.65 -4.05 -10.37
N CYS A 87 16.97 -3.43 -9.24
CA CYS A 87 16.61 -3.97 -7.93
C CYS A 87 15.18 -3.57 -7.57
N SER A 88 14.37 -4.53 -7.13
CA SER A 88 13.15 -4.25 -6.40
C SER A 88 13.49 -4.10 -4.92
N PHE A 89 12.94 -3.10 -4.25
CA PHE A 89 13.27 -2.79 -2.86
C PHE A 89 12.11 -2.18 -2.11
N ILE A 90 12.15 -2.35 -0.80
CA ILE A 90 11.32 -1.64 0.16
C ILE A 90 12.07 -0.39 0.60
N HIS A 91 11.39 0.74 0.62
CA HIS A 91 11.85 1.95 1.26
C HIS A 91 11.01 2.26 2.49
N VAL A 92 11.69 2.54 3.61
CA VAL A 92 11.05 2.99 4.85
C VAL A 92 11.80 4.18 5.39
N GLY A 93 11.16 5.34 5.39
CA GLY A 93 11.55 6.57 6.04
C GLY A 93 10.86 6.78 7.38
N HIS A 94 11.51 7.58 8.21
CA HIS A 94 10.96 8.05 9.48
C HIS A 94 9.81 9.04 9.22
N SER A 95 8.72 8.95 9.98
CA SER A 95 7.48 9.68 9.70
C SER A 95 7.57 11.21 9.87
N HIS A 96 8.61 11.69 10.55
CA HIS A 96 8.79 13.11 10.87
C HIS A 96 10.13 13.69 10.41
N ASP A 97 11.01 12.84 9.87
CA ASP A 97 12.36 13.28 9.52
C ASP A 97 12.84 12.53 8.29
N THR A 98 12.90 13.24 7.17
CA THR A 98 13.33 12.67 5.90
C THR A 98 14.80 12.27 5.90
N ASP A 99 15.59 12.66 6.89
CA ASP A 99 17.02 12.33 6.97
C ASP A 99 17.30 10.93 7.51
N TYR A 100 16.28 10.22 7.96
CA TYR A 100 16.38 8.85 8.48
C TYR A 100 15.49 7.91 7.68
N SER A 101 16.12 6.93 7.05
CA SER A 101 15.42 5.91 6.27
C SER A 101 16.28 4.68 6.09
N TRP A 102 15.71 3.58 5.61
CA TRP A 102 16.46 2.44 5.12
C TRP A 102 15.86 1.89 3.84
N GLN A 103 16.67 1.14 3.11
CA GLN A 103 16.25 0.39 1.94
C GLN A 103 16.76 -1.04 2.02
N LEU A 104 15.91 -1.97 1.59
CA LEU A 104 16.22 -3.40 1.53
C LEU A 104 15.65 -3.97 0.24
N GLY A 105 16.46 -4.65 -0.55
CA GLY A 105 16.01 -5.16 -1.84
C GLY A 105 16.95 -6.17 -2.48
N VAL A 106 16.48 -6.78 -3.57
CA VAL A 106 17.21 -7.74 -4.38
C VAL A 106 17.21 -7.31 -5.85
N PRO A 107 18.31 -7.51 -6.59
CA PRO A 107 18.34 -7.38 -8.05
C PRO A 107 17.28 -8.29 -8.69
N MET A 108 16.45 -7.75 -9.58
CA MET A 108 15.47 -8.51 -10.34
C MET A 108 16.18 -9.26 -11.47
N GLY A 109 15.88 -10.55 -11.61
CA GLY A 109 16.50 -11.41 -12.63
C GLY A 109 17.83 -12.05 -12.22
N ASP A 110 18.28 -11.83 -10.98
CA ASP A 110 19.39 -12.60 -10.41
C ASP A 110 18.94 -14.05 -10.13
N THR A 111 19.86 -14.99 -10.27
CA THR A 111 19.63 -16.42 -10.01
C THR A 111 20.02 -16.81 -8.59
N ASN A 112 20.60 -15.89 -7.81
CA ASN A 112 21.08 -16.14 -6.46
C ASN A 112 20.36 -15.28 -5.40
N LEU A 113 19.78 -15.94 -4.39
CA LEU A 113 19.10 -15.29 -3.25
C LEU A 113 20.06 -14.47 -2.37
N TYR A 114 21.37 -14.79 -2.34
CA TYR A 114 22.40 -14.07 -1.58
C TYR A 114 22.74 -12.67 -2.15
N SER A 115 21.91 -12.15 -3.06
CA SER A 115 22.01 -10.82 -3.64
C SER A 115 21.20 -9.77 -2.85
N LEU A 116 20.61 -10.14 -1.70
CA LEU A 116 19.92 -9.20 -0.80
C LEU A 116 20.87 -8.10 -0.35
N ARG A 117 20.43 -6.85 -0.55
CA ARG A 117 21.19 -5.65 -0.25
C ARG A 117 20.41 -4.75 0.68
N GLY A 118 21.11 -4.18 1.65
CA GLY A 118 20.57 -3.20 2.57
C GLY A 118 21.44 -1.95 2.62
N ARG A 119 20.82 -0.81 2.89
CA ARG A 119 21.51 0.43 3.26
C ARG A 119 20.64 1.29 4.16
N VAL A 120 21.28 2.14 4.94
CA VAL A 120 20.62 3.04 5.89
C VAL A 120 21.00 4.48 5.58
N LYS A 121 20.07 5.40 5.83
CA LYS A 121 20.29 6.84 5.80
C LYS A 121 20.24 7.37 7.21
N SER A 122 21.23 8.17 7.57
CA SER A 122 21.28 8.86 8.85
C SER A 122 21.74 10.30 8.60
N LYS A 123 21.00 11.28 9.11
CA LYS A 123 21.33 12.71 8.95
C LYS A 123 21.54 13.10 7.48
N GLY A 124 20.68 12.57 6.59
CA GLY A 124 20.68 12.87 5.16
C GLY A 124 21.72 12.11 4.34
N VAL A 125 22.62 11.37 4.98
CA VAL A 125 23.71 10.63 4.31
C VAL A 125 23.37 9.15 4.24
N TRP A 126 23.40 8.58 3.04
CA TRP A 126 23.27 7.15 2.82
C TRP A 126 24.59 6.42 3.13
N SER A 127 24.51 5.28 3.80
CA SER A 127 25.61 4.33 3.89
C SER A 127 25.90 3.72 2.52
N ASN A 128 27.08 3.13 2.38
CA ASN A 128 27.31 2.16 1.31
C ASN A 128 26.30 1.01 1.39
N GLU A 129 26.02 0.39 0.25
CA GLU A 129 25.24 -0.84 0.20
C GLU A 129 26.01 -1.99 0.85
N ALA A 130 25.32 -2.75 1.70
CA ALA A 130 25.82 -3.99 2.28
C ALA A 130 25.10 -5.19 1.67
N ILE A 131 25.86 -6.22 1.31
CA ILE A 131 25.30 -7.53 0.94
C ILE A 131 25.02 -8.30 2.23
N ILE A 132 23.79 -8.79 2.38
CA ILE A 132 23.36 -9.58 3.53
C ILE A 132 23.53 -11.06 3.16
N ARG A 133 24.42 -11.75 3.87
CA ARG A 133 24.75 -13.17 3.67
C ARG A 133 24.30 -14.00 4.86
#